data_AF-A0A9W9PBQ3-F1
#
_entry.id   AF-A0A9W9PBQ3-F1
#
_cell.length_a   1.000
_cell.length_b   1.000
_cell.length_c   1.000
_cell.angle_alpha   90.00
_cell.angle_beta   90.00
_cell.angle_gamma   90.00
#
_symmetry.space_group_name_H-M   'P 1'
#
loop_
_entity.id
_entity.type
_entity.pdbx_description
1 polymer ?
#
loop_
_entity_poly.entity_id
_entity_poly.type
_entity_poly.pdbx_seq_one_letter_code
_entity_poly.pdbx_strand_id
1 'polypeptide(L)'
;MDTSEILRTIATLNSRCVRSEKIIAKYEHELTTARQLHAQTSAELDETVKVAELLYDVNRRLGSVTDYLLKQHGMALSDSEPKSIEVLINALVTQAEEEPSKPAKDGGATATGDDGQPSGPETVAA
;
A
#
# COMPACT_ATOMS: atom_id res chain seq x y z
N MET A 1 -2.29 58.49 48.41
CA MET A 1 -1.61 57.79 47.31
C MET A 1 -0.85 58.85 46.53
N ASP A 2 0.47 58.70 46.41
CA ASP A 2 1.30 59.71 45.76
C ASP A 2 1.17 59.59 44.23
N THR A 3 1.26 60.71 43.50
CA THR A 3 1.14 60.78 42.04
C THR A 3 2.13 59.85 41.35
N SER A 4 3.32 59.69 41.95
CA SER A 4 4.36 58.75 41.50
C SER A 4 3.93 57.28 41.55
N GLU A 5 3.21 56.88 42.60
CA GLU A 5 2.69 55.50 42.76
C GLU A 5 1.60 55.20 41.74
N ILE A 6 0.74 56.18 41.46
CA ILE A 6 -0.32 56.08 40.45
C ILE A 6 0.30 55.89 39.06
N LEU A 7 1.29 56.72 38.69
CA LEU A 7 1.99 56.61 37.41
C LEU A 7 2.72 55.27 37.25
N ARG A 8 3.38 54.78 38.29
CA ARG A 8 4.04 53.47 38.28
C ARG A 8 3.04 52.34 38.06
N THR A 9 1.86 52.44 38.67
CA THR A 9 0.79 51.44 38.55
C THR A 9 0.24 51.42 37.12
N ILE A 10 -0.02 52.60 36.53
CA ILE A 10 -0.47 52.74 35.15
C ILE A 10 0.58 52.19 34.18
N ALA A 11 1.86 52.51 34.35
CA ALA A 11 2.94 52.01 33.49
C ALA A 11 3.06 50.48 33.54
N THR A 12 2.91 49.89 34.74
CA THR A 12 2.93 48.44 34.92
C THR A 12 1.72 47.77 34.27
N LEU A 13 0.53 48.36 34.42
CA LEU A 13 -0.69 47.86 33.80
C LEU A 13 -0.61 47.92 32.27
N ASN A 14 -0.17 49.04 31.69
CA ASN A 14 0.03 49.19 30.25
C ASN A 14 1.02 48.15 29.71
N SER A 15 2.14 47.95 30.40
CA SER A 15 3.14 46.95 30.00
C SER A 15 2.57 45.53 30.00
N ARG A 16 1.71 45.21 30.98
CA ARG A 16 1.01 43.91 31.04
C ARG A 16 -0.05 43.80 29.95
N CYS A 17 -0.80 44.87 29.68
CA CYS A 17 -1.83 44.92 28.65
C CYS A 17 -1.25 44.66 27.26
N VAL A 18 -0.19 45.37 26.89
CA VAL A 18 0.51 45.18 25.61
C VAL A 18 1.05 43.76 25.48
N ARG A 19 1.58 43.19 26.56
CA ARG A 19 2.04 41.79 26.55
C ARG A 19 0.89 40.81 26.34
N SER A 20 -0.25 41.00 27.02
CA SER A 20 -1.41 40.14 26.84
C SER A 20 -2.01 40.27 25.43
N GLU A 21 -2.09 41.47 24.87
CA GLU A 21 -2.57 41.69 23.50
C GLU A 21 -1.71 40.95 22.49
N LYS A 22 -0.37 41.00 22.63
CA LYS A 22 0.54 40.24 21.77
C LYS A 22 0.31 38.73 21.86
N ILE A 23 0.04 38.21 23.06
CA ILE A 23 -0.23 36.79 23.27
C ILE A 23 -1.59 36.41 22.66
N ILE A 24 -2.62 37.24 22.85
CA ILE A 24 -3.96 37.02 22.29
C ILE A 24 -3.87 36.99 20.76
N ALA A 25 -3.23 37.99 20.15
CA ALA A 25 -3.06 38.04 18.69
C ALA A 25 -2.32 36.80 18.14
N LYS A 26 -1.34 36.29 18.88
CA LYS A 26 -0.64 35.04 18.53
C LYS A 26 -1.60 33.84 18.57
N TYR A 27 -2.40 33.70 19.64
CA TYR A 27 -3.35 32.60 19.74
C TYR A 27 -4.49 32.69 18.72
N GLU A 28 -4.97 33.88 18.39
CA GLU A 28 -5.97 34.08 17.34
C GLU A 28 -5.43 33.64 15.98
N HIS A 29 -4.16 33.94 15.68
CA HIS A 29 -3.50 33.46 14.48
C HIS A 29 -3.36 31.94 14.47
N GLU A 30 -2.85 31.34 15.56
CA GLU A 30 -2.71 29.89 15.69
C GLU A 30 -4.06 29.16 15.56
N LEU A 31 -5.11 29.70 16.19
CA LEU A 31 -6.47 29.17 16.10
C LEU A 31 -7.00 29.20 14.66
N THR A 32 -6.75 30.30 13.95
CA THR A 32 -7.17 30.44 12.55
C THR A 32 -6.45 29.43 11.66
N THR A 33 -5.14 29.29 11.83
CA THR A 33 -4.33 28.29 11.11
C THR A 33 -4.78 26.86 11.42
N ALA A 34 -5.04 26.54 12.69
CA ALA A 34 -5.52 25.22 13.09
C ALA A 34 -6.89 24.90 12.50
N ARG A 35 -7.81 25.88 12.47
CA ARG A 35 -9.13 25.73 11.82
C ARG A 35 -9.01 25.51 10.32
N GLN A 36 -8.12 26.24 9.65
CA GLN A 36 -7.87 26.06 8.23
C GLN A 36 -7.29 24.67 7.93
N LEU A 37 -6.30 24.24 8.71
CA LEU A 37 -5.71 22.92 8.56
C LEU A 37 -6.75 21.82 8.79
N HIS A 38 -7.59 21.95 9.82
CA HIS A 38 -8.68 21.00 10.09
C HIS A 38 -9.69 20.95 8.93
N ALA A 39 -10.05 22.10 8.34
CA ALA A 39 -10.94 22.12 7.18
C ALA A 39 -10.33 21.41 5.96
N GLN A 40 -9.03 21.59 5.74
CA GLN A 40 -8.30 20.90 4.67
C GLN A 40 -8.23 19.39 4.88
N THR A 41 -7.80 18.94 6.06
CA THR A 41 -7.69 17.50 6.36
C THR A 41 -9.06 16.82 6.37
N SER A 42 -10.12 17.53 6.78
CA SER A 42 -11.48 17.02 6.68
C SER A 42 -11.94 16.85 5.23
N ALA A 43 -11.53 17.74 4.33
CA ALA A 43 -11.84 17.62 2.90
C ALA A 43 -11.05 16.47 2.24
N GLU A 44 -9.77 16.32 2.58
CA GLU A 44 -8.93 15.19 2.14
C GLU A 44 -9.50 13.85 2.62
N LEU A 45 -10.03 13.80 3.85
CA LEU A 45 -10.70 12.62 4.37
C LEU A 45 -11.96 12.27 3.57
N ASP A 46 -12.80 13.24 3.24
CA ASP A 46 -14.00 13.04 2.41
C ASP A 46 -13.66 12.50 1.01
N GLU A 47 -12.58 13.02 0.40
CA GLU A 47 -12.07 12.50 -0.86
C GLU A 47 -11.55 11.06 -0.72
N THR A 48 -10.81 10.78 0.35
CA THR A 48 -10.29 9.43 0.64
C THR A 48 -11.43 8.42 0.84
N VAL A 49 -12.52 8.82 1.50
CA VAL A 49 -13.72 7.97 1.66
C VAL A 49 -14.32 7.63 0.30
N LYS A 50 -14.48 8.61 -0.60
CA LYS A 50 -14.99 8.36 -1.96
C LYS A 50 -14.11 7.40 -2.75
N VAL A 51 -12.79 7.53 -2.62
CA VAL A 51 -11.84 6.59 -3.24
C VAL A 51 -12.00 5.18 -2.65
N ALA A 52 -12.15 5.06 -1.33
CA ALA A 52 -12.36 3.78 -0.68
C ALA A 52 -13.69 3.11 -1.10
N GLU A 53 -14.77 3.88 -1.23
CA GLU A 53 -16.05 3.41 -1.76
C GLU A 53 -15.92 2.90 -3.20
N LEU A 54 -15.24 3.65 -4.07
CA LEU A 54 -14.99 3.24 -5.45
C LEU A 54 -14.18 1.94 -5.51
N LEU A 55 -13.13 1.82 -4.69
CA LEU A 55 -12.32 0.60 -4.61
C LEU A 55 -13.15 -0.59 -4.12
N TYR A 56 -14.02 -0.39 -3.14
CA TYR A 56 -14.93 -1.44 -2.68
C TYR A 56 -15.87 -1.90 -3.81
N ASP A 57 -16.47 -0.98 -4.55
CA ASP A 57 -17.36 -1.30 -5.67
C ASP A 57 -16.64 -2.02 -6.80
N VAL A 58 -15.44 -1.57 -7.16
CA VAL A 58 -14.60 -2.22 -8.18
C VAL A 58 -14.22 -3.63 -7.74
N ASN A 59 -13.76 -3.80 -6.49
CA ASN A 59 -13.41 -5.11 -5.95
C ASN A 59 -14.60 -6.06 -5.90
N ARG A 60 -15.79 -5.55 -5.54
CA ARG A 60 -17.02 -6.34 -5.55
C ARG A 60 -17.39 -6.80 -6.97
N ARG A 61 -17.29 -5.91 -7.96
CA ARG A 61 -17.54 -6.26 -9.37
C ARG A 61 -16.52 -7.27 -9.89
N LEU A 62 -15.24 -7.08 -9.60
CA LEU A 62 -14.17 -8.02 -9.95
C LEU A 62 -14.40 -9.40 -9.31
N GLY A 63 -14.82 -9.44 -8.04
CA GLY A 63 -15.23 -10.69 -7.38
C GLY A 63 -16.35 -11.39 -8.15
N SER A 64 -17.41 -10.66 -8.51
CA SER A 64 -18.54 -11.24 -9.26
C SER A 64 -18.15 -11.73 -10.66
N VAL A 65 -17.23 -11.04 -11.35
CA VAL A 65 -16.73 -11.46 -12.66
C VAL A 65 -15.86 -12.71 -12.51
N THR A 66 -15.00 -12.75 -11.49
CA THR A 66 -14.19 -13.93 -11.17
C THR A 66 -15.07 -15.13 -10.89
N ASP A 67 -16.10 -14.98 -10.05
CA ASP A 67 -17.04 -16.06 -9.73
C ASP A 67 -17.82 -16.55 -10.96
N TYR A 68 -18.21 -15.63 -11.86
CA TYR A 68 -18.83 -15.98 -13.13
C TYR A 68 -17.88 -16.81 -14.02
N LEU A 69 -16.62 -16.39 -14.17
CA LEU A 69 -15.62 -17.10 -14.97
C LEU A 69 -15.32 -18.48 -14.39
N LEU A 70 -15.18 -18.59 -13.06
CA LEU A 70 -14.98 -19.86 -12.37
C LEU A 70 -16.14 -20.83 -12.61
N LYS A 71 -17.38 -20.33 -12.52
CA LYS A 71 -18.58 -21.12 -12.83
C LYS A 71 -18.61 -21.56 -14.29
N GLN A 72 -18.20 -20.71 -15.22
CA GLN A 72 -18.13 -21.04 -16.65
C GLN A 72 -17.08 -22.12 -16.95
N HIS A 73 -15.98 -22.15 -16.20
CA HIS A 73 -14.94 -23.19 -16.28
C HIS A 73 -15.28 -24.49 -15.53
N GLY A 74 -16.51 -24.64 -15.03
CA GLY A 74 -16.98 -25.87 -14.39
C GLY A 74 -16.48 -26.08 -12.97
N MET A 75 -15.89 -25.06 -12.33
CA MET A 75 -15.57 -25.11 -10.91
C MET A 75 -16.85 -24.90 -10.09
N ALA A 76 -17.27 -25.94 -9.38
CA ALA A 76 -18.41 -25.89 -8.48
C ALA A 76 -18.05 -25.07 -7.22
N LEU A 77 -18.29 -23.76 -7.28
CA LEU A 77 -18.28 -22.90 -6.10
C LEU A 77 -19.54 -23.23 -5.29
N SER A 78 -19.36 -23.75 -4.07
CA SER A 78 -20.46 -23.98 -3.14
C SER A 78 -21.08 -22.65 -2.71
N ASP A 79 -22.41 -22.63 -2.52
CA ASP A 79 -23.25 -21.44 -2.28
C ASP A 79 -22.99 -20.67 -0.95
N SER A 80 -21.79 -20.75 -0.39
CA SER A 80 -21.47 -20.17 0.93
C SER A 80 -20.17 -19.35 0.91
N GLU A 81 -20.35 -18.04 0.77
CA GLU A 81 -19.36 -16.95 1.00
C GLU A 81 -18.11 -16.89 0.09
N PRO A 82 -17.64 -15.66 -0.25
CA PRO A 82 -16.58 -15.43 -1.21
C PRO A 82 -15.19 -15.74 -0.61
N LYS A 83 -14.83 -17.01 -0.53
CA LYS A 83 -13.45 -17.48 -0.26
C LYS A 83 -12.62 -17.65 -1.55
N SER A 84 -13.18 -17.20 -2.67
CA SER A 84 -12.76 -17.49 -4.03
C SER A 84 -11.31 -17.10 -4.32
N ILE A 85 -10.86 -15.91 -3.91
CA ILE A 85 -9.50 -15.41 -4.20
C ILE A 85 -8.42 -16.20 -3.46
N GLU A 86 -8.61 -16.49 -2.18
CA GLU A 86 -7.60 -17.20 -1.36
C GLU A 86 -7.40 -18.64 -1.87
N VAL A 87 -8.49 -19.30 -2.28
CA VAL A 87 -8.45 -20.64 -2.85
C VAL A 87 -7.82 -20.65 -4.25
N LEU A 88 -8.10 -19.64 -5.07
CA LEU A 88 -7.50 -19.48 -6.41
C LEU A 88 -6.00 -19.22 -6.34
N ILE A 89 -5.56 -18.33 -5.45
CA ILE A 89 -4.14 -18.03 -5.24
C ILE A 89 -3.41 -19.29 -4.78
N ASN A 90 -3.98 -20.03 -3.82
CA ASN A 90 -3.39 -21.28 -3.37
C ASN A 90 -3.33 -22.32 -4.49
N ALA A 91 -4.38 -22.47 -5.31
CA ALA A 91 -4.38 -23.41 -6.43
C ALA A 91 -3.35 -23.04 -7.52
N LEU A 92 -3.19 -21.76 -7.85
CA LEU A 92 -2.18 -21.28 -8.80
C LEU A 92 -0.75 -21.47 -8.27
N VAL A 93 -0.53 -21.23 -6.97
CA VAL A 93 0.77 -21.48 -6.33
C VAL A 93 1.10 -22.97 -6.38
N THR A 94 0.16 -23.85 -6.04
CA THR A 94 0.37 -25.31 -6.12
C THR A 94 0.62 -25.77 -7.56
N GLN A 95 -0.09 -25.20 -8.54
CA GLN A 95 0.09 -25.55 -9.95
C GLN A 95 1.43 -25.05 -10.52
N ALA A 96 1.95 -23.92 -10.03
CA ALA A 96 3.29 -23.43 -10.36
C ALA A 96 4.40 -24.25 -9.69
N GLU A 97 4.14 -24.81 -8.50
CA GLU A 97 5.04 -25.74 -7.82
C GLU A 97 5.02 -27.15 -8.44
N GLU A 98 3.94 -27.54 -9.13
CA GLU A 98 3.76 -28.84 -9.80
C GLU A 98 4.29 -28.89 -11.26
N GLU A 99 4.71 -27.77 -11.85
CA GLU A 99 5.48 -27.74 -13.11
C GLU A 99 7.02 -27.68 -12.94
N PRO A 100 7.69 -28.67 -12.30
CA PRO A 100 9.08 -28.94 -12.62
C PRO A 100 9.15 -30.08 -13.64
N SER A 101 9.43 -29.72 -14.89
CA SER A 101 10.08 -30.55 -15.92
C SER A 101 9.42 -31.89 -16.31
N LYS A 102 8.67 -31.91 -17.42
CA LYS A 102 8.48 -33.15 -18.21
C LYS A 102 9.63 -33.29 -19.22
N PRO A 103 10.38 -34.41 -19.22
CA PRO A 103 11.41 -34.66 -20.23
C PRO A 103 10.75 -35.09 -21.55
N ALA A 104 11.19 -34.51 -22.66
CA ALA A 104 10.84 -34.99 -23.99
C ALA A 104 11.52 -36.34 -24.22
N LYS A 105 10.73 -37.38 -24.53
CA LYS A 105 11.23 -38.66 -25.03
C LYS A 105 10.35 -39.20 -26.15
N ASP A 106 11.03 -39.95 -27.02
CA ASP A 106 10.65 -40.70 -28.21
C ASP A 106 10.56 -39.93 -29.55
N GLY A 107 11.23 -40.35 -30.62
CA GLY A 107 12.09 -41.52 -30.85
C GLY A 107 12.35 -41.70 -32.36
N GLY A 108 13.45 -42.39 -32.74
CA GLY A 108 13.66 -42.86 -34.12
C GLY A 108 15.12 -42.91 -34.58
N ALA A 109 15.65 -44.12 -34.73
CA ALA A 109 17.05 -44.48 -34.99
C ALA A 109 17.53 -44.29 -36.45
N THR A 110 18.84 -44.09 -36.64
CA THR A 110 19.71 -44.88 -37.55
C THR A 110 21.18 -44.50 -37.37
N ALA A 111 22.04 -45.55 -37.21
CA ALA A 111 23.43 -45.73 -37.71
C ALA A 111 24.45 -44.58 -37.49
N THR A 112 25.69 -44.74 -37.02
CA THR A 112 26.71 -45.81 -37.07
C THR A 112 27.87 -45.21 -36.25
N GLY A 113 28.46 -45.92 -35.28
CA GLY A 113 29.69 -46.67 -35.51
C GLY A 113 30.93 -45.77 -35.47
N ASP A 114 31.80 -45.99 -34.48
CA ASP A 114 33.28 -46.01 -34.57
C ASP A 114 34.00 -45.39 -33.36
N ASP A 115 35.08 -46.07 -33.02
CA ASP A 115 35.81 -46.17 -31.76
C ASP A 115 36.75 -44.98 -31.46
N GLY A 116 37.19 -44.86 -30.19
CA GLY A 116 38.43 -44.13 -29.88
C GLY A 116 38.52 -43.43 -28.52
N GLN A 117 38.89 -44.18 -27.48
CA GLN A 117 39.39 -43.70 -26.18
C GLN A 117 40.85 -43.17 -26.31
N PRO A 118 41.56 -42.72 -25.26
CA PRO A 118 41.44 -41.55 -24.37
C PRO A 118 42.66 -40.58 -24.50
N SER A 119 42.71 -39.46 -23.76
CA SER A 119 43.89 -38.99 -22.97
C SER A 119 43.70 -37.54 -22.47
N GLY A 120 43.86 -37.30 -21.16
CA GLY A 120 44.06 -35.94 -20.61
C GLY A 120 45.53 -35.52 -20.68
N PRO A 121 46.05 -34.76 -19.70
CA PRO A 121 45.62 -33.46 -19.16
C PRO A 121 46.72 -32.39 -19.37
N GLU A 122 46.45 -31.09 -19.22
CA GLU A 122 47.52 -30.15 -18.78
C GLU A 122 46.97 -28.81 -18.28
N THR A 123 47.31 -28.53 -17.01
CA THR A 123 47.62 -27.22 -16.40
C THR A 123 48.22 -26.21 -17.40
N VAL A 124 48.06 -24.90 -17.26
CA VAL A 124 48.95 -24.03 -16.46
C VAL A 124 48.26 -22.67 -16.23
N ALA A 125 48.46 -22.14 -15.02
CA ALA A 125 48.10 -20.82 -14.54
C ALA A 125 48.86 -19.67 -15.22
N ALA A 126 48.22 -18.51 -15.31
CA ALA A 126 48.84 -17.19 -15.16
C ALA A 126 47.77 -16.19 -14.71
#